data_AF-A0A1I2N0Q2-F1
#
_entry.id   AF-A0A1I2N0Q2-F1
#
_cell.length_a   1.000
_cell.length_b   1.000
_cell.length_c   1.000
_cell.angle_alpha   90.00
_cell.angle_beta   90.00
_cell.angle_gamma   90.00
#
_symmetry.space_group_name_H-M   'P 1'
#
loop_
_entity.id
_entity.type
_entity.pdbx_description
1 polymer ?
#
loop_
_entity_poly.entity_id
_entity_poly.type
_entity_poly.pdbx_seq_one_letter_code
_entity_poly.pdbx_strand_id
1 'polypeptide(L)'
;MAVNIRKFVLQAHSLDELVALGTLTAQSARFLEAAVAAGLNVLVSGGTQAGKTTLLNCLCAAIPARERVITCEEVFELRVPLPDVVSMQTRQANLEGAGEIPLRRLVKEALRMRPSRIVVGEVRQEECLDLLIALNSGLPKLPKARRMDGRRPARVRRVSRPLSSRRRCP
;
A
#
# COMPACT_ATOMS: atom_id res chain seq x y z
N MET A 1 -9.70 -30.05 16.99
CA MET A 1 -9.28 -28.64 17.12
C MET A 1 -8.27 -28.37 16.03
N ALA A 2 -8.52 -27.42 15.13
CA ALA A 2 -7.61 -27.08 14.04
C ALA A 2 -6.95 -25.73 14.34
N VAL A 3 -5.64 -25.64 14.15
CA VAL A 3 -4.85 -24.42 14.32
C VAL A 3 -4.20 -24.08 12.98
N ASN A 4 -4.34 -22.83 12.53
CA ASN A 4 -3.73 -22.33 11.30
C ASN A 4 -2.65 -21.31 11.64
N ILE A 5 -1.40 -21.61 11.30
CA ILE A 5 -0.24 -20.72 11.51
C ILE A 5 0.22 -20.22 10.15
N ARG A 6 0.24 -18.90 9.96
CA ARG A 6 0.73 -18.27 8.73
C ARG A 6 2.15 -17.76 8.93
N LYS A 7 3.12 -18.34 8.21
CA LYS A 7 4.50 -17.88 8.18
C LYS A 7 4.74 -17.06 6.91
N PHE A 8 5.09 -15.79 7.07
CA PHE A 8 5.40 -14.91 5.95
C PHE A 8 6.90 -14.99 5.63
N VAL A 9 7.24 -15.73 4.57
CA VAL A 9 8.61 -15.83 4.05
C VAL A 9 8.67 -15.04 2.75
N LEU A 10 9.41 -13.93 2.77
CA LEU A 10 9.71 -13.18 1.56
C LEU A 10 10.81 -13.91 0.80
N GLN A 11 10.55 -14.23 -0.46
CA GLN A 11 11.54 -14.85 -1.34
C GLN A 11 12.42 -13.83 -2.08
N ALA A 12 12.00 -12.57 -2.12
CA ALA A 12 12.75 -11.47 -2.71
C ALA A 12 12.53 -10.18 -1.91
N HIS A 13 13.60 -9.39 -1.81
CA HIS A 13 13.63 -8.10 -1.13
C HIS A 13 13.91 -6.93 -2.08
N SER A 14 14.31 -7.20 -3.31
CA SER A 14 14.64 -6.19 -4.33
C SER A 14 14.05 -6.55 -5.70
N LEU A 15 13.94 -5.54 -6.58
CA LEU A 15 13.51 -5.77 -7.96
C LEU A 15 14.54 -6.62 -8.74
N ASP A 16 15.83 -6.47 -8.42
CA ASP A 16 16.90 -7.27 -9.03
C ASP A 16 16.81 -8.75 -8.65
N GLU A 17 16.44 -9.07 -7.41
CA GLU A 17 16.16 -10.45 -6.99
C GLU A 17 14.96 -11.05 -7.74
N LEU A 18 13.91 -10.25 -8.01
CA LEU A 18 12.79 -10.71 -8.84
C LEU A 18 13.21 -10.99 -10.29
N VAL A 19 14.22 -10.28 -10.82
CA VAL A 19 14.81 -10.58 -12.13
C VAL A 19 15.62 -11.87 -12.07
N ALA A 20 16.42 -12.06 -11.02
CA ALA A 20 17.20 -13.29 -10.82
C ALA A 20 16.31 -14.54 -10.68
N LEU A 21 15.13 -14.39 -10.06
CA LEU A 21 14.11 -15.43 -9.96
C LEU A 21 13.28 -15.64 -11.25
N GLY A 22 13.54 -14.87 -12.32
CA GLY A 22 12.79 -14.93 -13.56
C GLY A 22 11.35 -14.41 -13.48
N THR A 23 10.99 -13.70 -12.40
CA THR A 23 9.64 -13.14 -12.19
C THR A 23 9.43 -11.85 -13.00
N LEU A 24 10.49 -11.07 -13.21
CA LEU A 24 10.47 -9.83 -14.00
C LEU A 24 11.59 -9.85 -15.04
N THR A 25 11.37 -9.16 -16.17
CA THR A 25 12.49 -8.80 -17.06
C THR A 25 13.28 -7.63 -16.47
N ALA A 26 14.58 -7.55 -16.78
CA ALA A 26 15.42 -6.43 -16.35
C ALA A 26 14.85 -5.06 -16.78
N GLN A 27 14.28 -4.98 -17.99
CA GLN A 27 13.62 -3.77 -18.49
C GLN A 27 12.41 -3.38 -17.61
N SER A 28 11.58 -4.36 -17.23
CA SER A 28 10.42 -4.12 -16.35
C SER A 28 10.85 -3.65 -14.97
N ALA A 29 11.90 -4.27 -14.40
CA ALA A 29 12.46 -3.87 -13.13
C ALA A 29 12.96 -2.42 -13.14
N ARG A 30 13.72 -2.01 -14.17
CA ARG A 30 14.19 -0.63 -14.32
C ARG A 30 13.07 0.37 -14.52
N PHE A 31 12.06 0.03 -15.30
CA PHE A 31 10.88 0.88 -15.45
C PHE A 31 10.16 1.10 -14.12
N LEU A 32 9.95 0.02 -13.36
CA LEU A 32 9.29 0.07 -12.06
C LEU A 32 10.11 0.86 -11.03
N GLU A 33 11.43 0.67 -11.00
CA GLU A 33 12.36 1.43 -10.16
C GLU A 33 12.27 2.93 -10.48
N ALA A 34 12.33 3.32 -11.76
CA ALA A 34 12.20 4.70 -12.20
C ALA A 34 10.82 5.30 -11.85
N ALA A 35 9.74 4.53 -12.02
CA ALA A 35 8.39 4.93 -11.64
C ALA A 35 8.28 5.20 -10.13
N VAL A 36 8.89 4.34 -9.31
CA VAL A 36 8.96 4.52 -7.86
C VAL A 36 9.79 5.76 -7.53
N ALA A 37 10.98 5.93 -8.10
CA ALA A 37 11.85 7.08 -7.84
C ALA A 37 11.20 8.42 -8.24
N ALA A 38 10.44 8.46 -9.34
CA ALA A 38 9.66 9.62 -9.79
C ALA A 38 8.40 9.89 -8.92
N GLY A 39 8.10 8.98 -8.00
CA GLY A 39 6.93 9.04 -7.12
C GLY A 39 5.63 8.77 -7.88
N LEU A 40 5.60 7.95 -8.92
CA LEU A 40 4.34 7.59 -9.56
C LEU A 40 3.48 6.73 -8.62
N ASN A 41 2.16 6.85 -8.75
CA ASN A 41 1.24 5.95 -8.06
C ASN A 41 1.29 4.59 -8.74
N VAL A 42 1.59 3.54 -7.97
CA VAL A 42 1.70 2.16 -8.47
C VAL A 42 0.60 1.30 -7.85
N LEU A 43 -0.16 0.61 -8.69
CA LEU A 43 -1.15 -0.38 -8.31
C LEU A 43 -0.62 -1.77 -8.67
N VAL A 44 -0.49 -2.65 -7.67
CA VAL A 44 -0.14 -4.06 -7.88
C VAL A 44 -1.40 -4.91 -7.81
N SER A 45 -1.81 -5.49 -8.92
CA SER A 45 -3.04 -6.30 -9.01
C SER A 45 -2.75 -7.73 -9.48
N GLY A 46 -3.64 -8.67 -9.13
CA GLY A 46 -3.47 -10.08 -9.46
C GLY A 46 -4.28 -11.02 -8.55
N GLY A 47 -4.31 -12.31 -8.91
CA GLY A 47 -5.00 -13.34 -8.15
C GLY A 47 -4.46 -13.54 -6.73
N THR A 48 -5.20 -14.30 -5.90
CA THR A 48 -4.70 -14.74 -4.59
C THR A 48 -3.39 -15.51 -4.79
N GLN A 49 -2.40 -15.30 -3.92
CA GLN A 49 -1.09 -15.98 -3.97
C GLN A 49 -0.22 -15.68 -5.21
N ALA A 50 -0.59 -14.70 -6.05
CA ALA A 50 0.19 -14.30 -7.23
C ALA A 50 1.46 -13.47 -6.93
N GLY A 51 1.98 -13.49 -5.70
CA GLY A 51 3.19 -12.75 -5.33
C GLY A 51 3.02 -11.22 -5.21
N LYS A 52 1.79 -10.70 -5.10
CA LYS A 52 1.52 -9.25 -5.01
C LYS A 52 2.26 -8.58 -3.85
N THR A 53 2.17 -9.14 -2.66
CA THR A 53 2.84 -8.58 -1.48
C THR A 53 4.37 -8.66 -1.62
N THR A 54 4.90 -9.69 -2.30
CA THR A 54 6.34 -9.79 -2.60
C THR A 54 6.79 -8.67 -3.53
N LEU A 55 6.09 -8.45 -4.65
CA LEU A 55 6.35 -7.30 -5.52
C LEU A 55 6.14 -5.98 -4.78
N LEU A 56 5.17 -5.94 -3.86
CA LEU A 56 4.93 -4.76 -3.03
C LEU A 56 6.14 -4.48 -2.11
N ASN A 57 6.74 -5.49 -1.52
CA ASN A 57 7.95 -5.33 -0.72
C ASN A 57 9.14 -4.89 -1.57
N CYS A 58 9.32 -5.49 -2.75
CA CYS A 58 10.42 -5.13 -3.64
C CYS A 58 10.34 -3.68 -4.13
N LEU A 59 9.15 -3.16 -4.49
CA LEU A 59 9.07 -1.73 -4.82
C LEU A 59 9.10 -0.81 -3.59
N CYS A 60 8.87 -1.31 -2.37
CA CYS A 60 9.15 -0.53 -1.16
C CYS A 60 10.66 -0.30 -1.01
N ALA A 61 11.47 -1.31 -1.33
CA ALA A 61 12.94 -1.20 -1.27
C ALA A 61 13.50 -0.22 -2.31
N ALA A 62 12.80 0.04 -3.41
CA ALA A 62 13.17 1.03 -4.42
C ALA A 62 12.79 2.48 -4.04
N ILE A 63 12.16 2.72 -2.88
CA ILE A 63 11.81 4.07 -2.43
C ILE A 63 13.07 4.80 -1.96
N PRO A 64 13.30 6.08 -2.35
CA PRO A 64 14.42 6.86 -1.87
C PRO A 64 14.47 6.99 -0.34
N ALA A 65 15.65 6.77 0.26
CA ALA A 65 15.90 6.76 1.71
C ALA A 65 15.46 8.03 2.48
N ARG A 66 15.34 9.17 1.78
CA ARG A 66 14.93 10.46 2.35
C ARG A 66 13.41 10.60 2.56
N GLU A 67 12.63 9.62 2.13
CA GLU A 67 11.18 9.71 2.14
C GLU A 67 10.57 9.10 3.40
N ARG A 68 9.61 9.82 3.99
CA ARG A 68 8.78 9.32 5.08
C ARG A 68 7.69 8.42 4.52
N VAL A 69 7.68 7.16 4.93
CA VAL A 69 6.72 6.15 4.46
C VAL A 69 5.80 5.72 5.60
N ILE A 70 4.51 5.64 5.31
CA ILE A 70 3.53 5.09 6.25
C ILE A 70 2.86 3.88 5.63
N THR A 71 2.86 2.74 6.34
CA THR A 71 2.15 1.53 5.90
C THR A 71 0.81 1.40 6.63
N CYS A 72 -0.23 1.03 5.90
CA CYS A 72 -1.55 0.71 6.44
C CYS A 72 -1.93 -0.71 6.02
N GLU A 73 -2.08 -1.62 6.96
CA GLU A 73 -2.23 -3.05 6.68
C GLU A 73 -3.27 -3.71 7.60
N GLU A 74 -3.92 -4.77 7.13
CA GLU A 74 -4.74 -5.62 8.01
C GLU A 74 -3.86 -6.52 8.90
N VAL A 75 -2.80 -7.06 8.30
CA VAL A 75 -1.77 -7.88 8.93
C VAL A 75 -0.42 -7.34 8.47
N PHE A 76 0.54 -7.21 9.38
CA PHE A 76 1.89 -6.78 9.04
C PHE A 76 2.58 -7.79 8.11
N GLU A 77 2.64 -7.46 6.83
CA GLU A 77 3.36 -8.22 5.80
C GLU A 77 4.44 -7.37 5.10
N LEU A 78 4.32 -6.04 5.16
CA LEU A 78 5.24 -5.13 4.52
C LEU A 78 6.49 -4.88 5.37
N ARG A 79 7.63 -4.92 4.68
CA ARG A 79 8.95 -4.57 5.17
C ARG A 79 9.47 -3.42 4.30
N VAL A 80 9.58 -2.26 4.91
CA VAL A 80 10.06 -1.04 4.26
C VAL A 80 11.45 -0.75 4.82
N PRO A 81 12.54 -0.97 4.06
CA PRO A 81 13.91 -0.81 4.57
C PRO A 81 14.36 0.66 4.53
N LEU A 82 13.63 1.55 5.19
CA LEU A 82 13.90 2.99 5.23
C LEU A 82 13.96 3.49 6.69
N PRO A 83 14.67 4.60 6.96
CA PRO A 83 14.82 5.12 8.31
C PRO A 83 13.55 5.76 8.87
N ASP A 84 12.74 6.46 8.05
CA ASP A 84 11.50 7.13 8.50
C ASP A 84 10.27 6.35 8.03
N VAL A 85 9.93 5.30 8.79
CA VAL A 85 8.79 4.42 8.53
C VAL A 85 7.85 4.38 9.74
N VAL A 86 6.55 4.52 9.51
CA VAL A 86 5.50 4.23 10.49
C VAL A 86 4.60 3.12 9.94
N SER A 87 4.49 2.01 10.66
CA SER A 87 3.61 0.91 10.28
C SER A 87 2.36 0.90 11.14
N MET A 88 1.20 0.89 10.49
CA MET A 88 -0.11 0.92 11.15
C MET A 88 -0.93 -0.29 10.75
N GLN A 89 -1.62 -0.88 11.74
CA GLN A 89 -2.45 -2.06 11.56
C GLN A 89 -3.91 -1.79 11.90
N THR A 90 -4.82 -2.42 11.17
CA THR A 90 -6.24 -2.39 11.52
C THR A 90 -6.47 -3.11 12.83
N ARG A 91 -7.52 -2.72 13.55
CA ARG A 91 -7.94 -3.41 14.77
C ARG A 91 -9.39 -3.82 14.63
N GLN A 92 -9.68 -5.11 14.84
CA GLN A 92 -11.06 -5.57 14.94
C GLN A 92 -11.70 -5.05 16.22
N ALA A 93 -13.04 -4.98 16.23
CA ALA A 93 -13.77 -4.69 17.46
C ALA A 93 -13.45 -5.72 18.55
N ASN A 94 -13.45 -5.29 19.82
CA ASN A 94 -13.41 -6.20 20.95
C ASN A 94 -14.74 -6.98 21.06
N LEU A 95 -14.85 -7.89 22.03
CA LEU A 95 -16.07 -8.69 22.26
C LEU A 95 -17.34 -7.84 22.51
N GLU A 96 -17.17 -6.59 22.94
CA GLU A 96 -18.24 -5.62 23.21
C GLU A 96 -18.60 -4.78 21.97
N GLY A 97 -17.98 -5.05 20.82
CA GLY A 97 -18.20 -4.29 19.58
C GLY A 97 -17.47 -2.94 19.54
N ALA A 98 -16.64 -2.63 20.52
CA ALA A 98 -15.95 -1.36 20.65
C ALA A 98 -14.51 -1.40 20.10
N GLY A 99 -14.01 -0.24 19.69
CA GLY A 99 -12.59 -0.06 19.40
C GLY A 99 -12.14 -0.51 18.00
N GLU A 100 -13.05 -0.74 17.07
CA GLU A 100 -12.67 -1.02 15.67
C GLU A 100 -11.86 0.14 15.06
N ILE A 101 -10.82 -0.23 14.30
CA ILE A 101 -10.00 0.68 13.50
C ILE A 101 -9.94 0.10 12.08
N PRO A 102 -10.83 0.54 11.17
CA PRO A 102 -10.81 0.07 9.78
C PRO A 102 -9.65 0.72 9.00
N LEU A 103 -9.31 0.14 7.85
CA LEU A 103 -8.20 0.60 7.01
C LEU A 103 -8.41 2.05 6.56
N ARG A 104 -9.66 2.41 6.23
CA ARG A 104 -10.05 3.79 5.91
C ARG A 104 -9.66 4.79 7.00
N ARG A 105 -9.77 4.42 8.28
CA ARG A 105 -9.39 5.29 9.41
C ARG A 105 -7.87 5.44 9.46
N LEU A 106 -7.13 4.34 9.31
CA LEU A 106 -5.66 4.37 9.25
C LEU A 106 -5.15 5.31 8.17
N VAL A 107 -5.70 5.22 6.95
CA VAL A 107 -5.28 6.10 5.84
C VAL A 107 -5.56 7.57 6.14
N LYS A 108 -6.69 7.89 6.77
CA LYS A 108 -6.98 9.27 7.20
C LYS A 108 -5.97 9.77 8.24
N GLU A 109 -5.61 8.95 9.21
CA GLU A 109 -4.57 9.32 10.19
C GLU A 109 -3.19 9.43 9.54
N ALA A 110 -2.85 8.54 8.60
CA ALA A 110 -1.61 8.61 7.85
C ALA A 110 -1.44 9.97 7.17
N LEU A 111 -2.49 10.52 6.55
CA LEU A 111 -2.44 11.81 5.88
C LEU A 111 -2.11 12.98 6.84
N ARG A 112 -2.45 12.87 8.12
CA ARG A 112 -2.11 13.89 9.14
C ARG A 112 -0.65 13.84 9.57
N MET A 113 0.02 12.72 9.35
CA MET A 113 1.43 12.51 9.71
C MET A 113 2.42 13.01 8.64
N ARG A 114 1.93 13.79 7.66
CA ARG A 114 2.71 14.38 6.56
C ARG A 114 3.64 13.39 5.84
N PRO A 115 3.14 12.22 5.40
CA PRO A 115 3.94 11.24 4.69
C PRO A 115 4.41 11.76 3.34
N SER A 116 5.60 11.31 2.91
CA SER A 116 5.99 11.39 1.50
C SER A 116 5.25 10.32 0.69
N ARG A 117 5.09 9.11 1.27
CA ARG A 117 4.33 8.01 0.67
C ARG A 117 3.43 7.31 1.69
N ILE A 118 2.29 6.83 1.22
CA ILE A 118 1.49 5.84 1.95
C ILE A 118 1.47 4.54 1.14
N VAL A 119 1.72 3.43 1.82
CA VAL A 119 1.62 2.10 1.23
C VAL A 119 0.46 1.38 1.89
N VAL A 120 -0.47 0.90 1.08
CA VAL A 120 -1.62 0.13 1.56
C VAL A 120 -1.43 -1.32 1.15
N GLY A 121 -1.36 -2.22 2.13
CA GLY A 121 -0.97 -3.63 1.92
C GLY A 121 -1.95 -4.40 1.05
N GLU A 122 -3.22 -4.46 1.46
CA GLU A 122 -4.31 -5.01 0.67
C GLU A 122 -5.53 -4.10 0.80
N VAL A 123 -6.27 -3.94 -0.30
CA VAL A 123 -7.51 -3.19 -0.31
C VAL A 123 -8.61 -4.09 -0.81
N ARG A 124 -9.59 -4.33 0.06
CA ARG A 124 -10.78 -5.11 -0.26
C ARG A 124 -11.84 -4.23 -0.93
N GLN A 125 -12.87 -4.85 -1.50
CA GLN A 125 -13.82 -4.19 -2.41
C GLN A 125 -14.52 -2.97 -1.78
N GLU A 126 -14.93 -3.07 -0.52
CA GLU A 126 -15.69 -2.02 0.18
C GLU A 126 -14.88 -0.74 0.41
N GLU A 127 -13.57 -0.84 0.59
CA GLU A 127 -12.71 0.30 0.89
C GLU A 127 -11.98 0.84 -0.34
N CYS A 128 -12.05 0.11 -1.46
CA CYS A 128 -11.32 0.41 -2.68
C CYS A 128 -11.62 1.83 -3.17
N LEU A 129 -12.88 2.13 -3.51
CA LEU A 129 -13.26 3.38 -4.14
C LEU A 129 -13.01 4.58 -3.21
N ASP A 130 -13.41 4.43 -1.94
CA ASP A 130 -13.20 5.43 -0.89
C ASP A 130 -11.72 5.77 -0.70
N LEU A 131 -10.87 4.75 -0.75
CA LEU A 131 -9.43 4.93 -0.69
C LEU A 131 -8.94 5.71 -1.91
N LEU A 132 -9.29 5.33 -3.14
CA LEU A 132 -8.88 6.09 -4.34
C LEU A 132 -9.32 7.56 -4.28
N ILE A 133 -10.54 7.82 -3.82
CA ILE A 133 -11.06 9.17 -3.68
C ILE A 133 -10.27 9.92 -2.62
N ALA A 134 -10.03 9.36 -1.44
CA ALA A 134 -9.26 10.04 -0.38
C ALA A 134 -7.85 10.42 -0.86
N LEU A 135 -7.22 9.56 -1.67
CA LEU A 135 -5.87 9.73 -2.18
C LEU A 135 -5.77 10.72 -3.33
N ASN A 136 -6.78 10.74 -4.22
CA ASN A 136 -6.85 11.69 -5.32
C ASN A 136 -7.38 13.07 -4.87
N SER A 137 -8.17 13.13 -3.80
CA SER A 137 -8.86 14.36 -3.36
C SER A 137 -8.15 15.08 -2.22
N GLY A 138 -7.40 14.38 -1.38
CA GLY A 138 -6.72 14.94 -0.20
C GLY A 138 -7.61 15.72 0.78
N LEU A 139 -8.87 15.35 1.05
CA LEU A 139 -9.85 16.31 1.66
C LEU A 139 -10.93 15.69 2.59
N PRO A 140 -11.55 16.47 3.53
CA PRO A 140 -11.92 17.92 3.43
C PRO A 140 -11.34 18.89 4.49
N LYS A 141 -10.67 19.98 4.07
CA LYS A 141 -11.10 21.40 3.79
C LYS A 141 -11.30 22.27 5.06
N LEU A 142 -10.35 23.17 5.33
CA LEU A 142 -10.59 24.44 6.05
C LEU A 142 -10.02 25.62 5.20
N PRO A 143 -10.47 26.87 5.41
CA PRO A 143 -10.83 27.82 4.37
C PRO A 143 -9.65 28.47 3.64
N LYS A 144 -10.00 29.17 2.57
CA LYS A 144 -9.14 29.99 1.70
C LYS A 144 -7.97 30.67 2.43
N ALA A 145 -6.89 30.78 1.66
CA ALA A 145 -5.67 31.55 1.90
C ALA A 145 -4.54 30.79 2.61
N ARG A 146 -3.72 30.06 1.82
CA ARG A 146 -2.27 30.24 1.95
C ARG A 146 -1.53 29.89 0.65
N ARG A 147 -0.51 30.70 0.44
CA ARG A 147 0.36 30.91 -0.72
C ARG A 147 1.11 29.64 -1.15
N MET A 148 1.45 29.62 -2.43
CA MET A 148 2.40 28.73 -3.12
C MET A 148 3.66 28.43 -2.29
N ASP A 149 3.88 27.15 -2.01
CA ASP A 149 5.22 26.56 -1.91
C ASP A 149 5.17 25.09 -2.37
N GLY A 150 6.17 24.66 -3.14
CA GLY A 150 6.14 23.56 -4.11
C GLY A 150 6.13 22.11 -3.57
N ARG A 151 5.40 21.80 -2.51
CA ARG A 151 5.28 20.42 -1.99
C ARG A 151 4.03 19.70 -2.51
N ARG A 152 4.23 18.74 -3.42
CA ARG A 152 3.19 17.86 -3.95
C ARG A 152 2.65 16.90 -2.86
N PRO A 153 1.33 16.61 -2.82
CA PRO A 153 0.73 15.79 -1.75
C PRO A 153 1.11 14.30 -1.81
N ALA A 154 0.92 13.62 -0.68
CA ALA A 154 1.25 12.22 -0.40
C ALA A 154 0.74 11.26 -1.49
N ARG A 155 1.63 10.36 -1.93
CA ARG A 155 1.38 9.47 -3.08
C ARG A 155 1.21 8.04 -2.61
N VAL A 156 0.20 7.36 -3.16
CA VAL A 156 -0.33 6.15 -2.54
C VAL A 156 -0.40 4.98 -3.49
N ARG A 157 -0.01 3.86 -2.90
CA ARG A 157 0.25 2.57 -3.51
C ARG A 157 -0.85 1.60 -3.10
N ARG A 158 -1.46 0.96 -4.10
CA ARG A 158 -2.66 0.14 -3.90
C ARG A 158 -2.38 -1.30 -4.33
N VAL A 159 -3.01 -2.24 -3.64
CA VAL A 159 -3.13 -3.64 -4.07
C VAL A 159 -4.62 -3.94 -4.18
N SER A 160 -5.10 -4.31 -5.37
CA SER A 160 -6.51 -4.74 -5.54
C SER A 160 -6.60 -6.08 -6.25
N ARG A 161 -7.53 -6.93 -5.79
CA ARG A 161 -7.98 -8.14 -6.50
C ARG A 161 -8.66 -7.74 -7.83
N PRO A 162 -8.62 -8.59 -8.87
CA PRO A 162 -9.33 -8.30 -10.12
C PRO A 162 -10.83 -8.24 -9.89
N LEU A 163 -11.48 -7.19 -10.42
CA LEU A 163 -12.92 -7.05 -10.52
C LEU A 163 -13.45 -8.12 -11.49
N SER A 164 -13.82 -9.28 -10.96
CA SER A 164 -14.58 -10.28 -11.71
C SER A 164 -16.06 -9.92 -11.64
N SER A 165 -16.54 -9.22 -12.67
CA SER A 165 -17.95 -9.22 -13.03
C SER A 165 -18.30 -10.59 -13.62
N ARG A 166 -18.91 -11.47 -12.83
CA ARG A 166 -19.76 -12.53 -13.37
C ARG A 166 -21.11 -12.48 -12.67
N ARG A 167 -22.05 -11.77 -13.30
CA ARG A 167 -23.45 -12.21 -13.30
C ARG A 167 -23.46 -13.60 -13.93
N ARG A 168 -23.92 -14.59 -13.18
CA ARG A 168 -24.75 -15.73 -13.60
C ARG A 168 -24.78 -16.71 -12.43
N CYS A 169 -25.88 -16.66 -11.70
CA CYS A 169 -26.46 -17.81 -10.99
C CYS A 169 -27.93 -17.87 -11.43
N PRO A 170 -28.51 -19.09 -11.41
CA PRO A 170 -29.36 -19.67 -12.45
C PRO A 170 -30.71 -18.99 -12.65
#